data_AF-A0A9W9DI31-F1
#
_entry.id   AF-A0A9W9DI31-F1
#
_cell.length_a   1.000
_cell.length_b   1.000
_cell.length_c   1.000
_cell.angle_alpha   90.00
_cell.angle_beta   90.00
_cell.angle_gamma   90.00
#
_symmetry.space_group_name_H-M   'P 1'
#
loop_
_entity.id
_entity.type
_entity.pdbx_description
1 polymer ?
#
loop_
_entity_poly.entity_id
_entity_poly.type
_entity_poly.pdbx_seq_one_letter_code
_entity_poly.pdbx_strand_id
1 'polypeptide(L)'
;RCLKCQKLGHFARECKHNRDVCGCCAGQHSTGSCSSDERFCPNCNTQGHRAVDHSCPSFTGCIRALHERRSDIQYRFFVTDAPETWVKS
;
A
#
# COMPACT_ATOMS: atom_id res chain seq x y z
N ARG A 1 -0.88 2.40 -1.43
CA ARG A 1 -1.39 1.37 -2.35
C ARG A 1 -2.58 1.96 -3.09
N CYS A 2 -2.64 1.76 -4.40
CA CYS A 2 -3.77 2.19 -5.21
C CYS A 2 -4.90 1.16 -5.14
N LEU A 3 -6.11 1.55 -4.74
CA LEU A 3 -7.25 0.63 -4.68
C LEU A 3 -7.85 0.33 -6.07
N LYS A 4 -7.44 1.06 -7.11
CA LYS A 4 -7.85 0.83 -8.49
C LYS A 4 -7.01 -0.28 -9.14
N CYS A 5 -5.69 -0.17 -9.14
CA CYS A 5 -4.80 -1.13 -9.82
C CYS A 5 -3.98 -2.02 -8.86
N GLN A 6 -4.19 -1.91 -7.55
CA GLN A 6 -3.48 -2.63 -6.47
C GLN A 6 -1.96 -2.36 -6.34
N LYS A 7 -1.36 -1.62 -7.28
CA LYS A 7 0.07 -1.27 -7.24
C LYS A 7 0.42 -0.34 -6.08
N LEU A 8 1.66 -0.45 -5.62
CA LEU A 8 2.24 0.38 -4.57
C LEU A 8 2.80 1.68 -5.14
N GLY A 9 3.03 2.69 -4.29
CA GLY A 9 3.66 3.96 -4.68
C GLY A 9 2.73 5.10 -5.13
N HIS A 10 1.42 4.88 -5.28
CA HIS A 10 0.46 5.96 -5.56
C HIS A 10 -0.93 5.68 -4.95
N PHE A 11 -1.79 6.70 -4.91
CA PHE A 11 -3.20 6.60 -4.52
C PHE A 11 -4.14 6.50 -5.73
N ALA A 12 -5.39 6.09 -5.49
CA ALA A 12 -6.38 5.89 -6.56
C ALA A 12 -6.63 7.16 -7.40
N ARG A 13 -6.60 8.35 -6.77
CA ARG A 13 -6.75 9.65 -7.46
C ARG A 13 -5.64 9.97 -8.46
N GLU A 14 -4.47 9.35 -8.31
CA GLU A 14 -3.29 9.53 -9.18
C GLU A 14 -3.19 8.41 -10.24
N CYS A 15 -4.13 7.45 -10.21
CA CYS A 15 -4.02 6.25 -11.00
C CYS A 15 -4.45 6.48 -12.45
N LYS A 16 -3.54 6.18 -13.38
CA LYS A 16 -3.79 6.26 -14.84
C LYS A 16 -4.39 4.98 -15.42
N HIS A 17 -4.64 3.96 -14.61
CA HIS A 17 -5.30 2.73 -15.09
C HIS A 17 -6.79 2.99 -15.33
N ASN A 18 -7.31 2.41 -16.41
CA ASN A 18 -8.71 2.57 -16.80
C ASN A 18 -9.62 1.52 -16.17
N ARG A 19 -9.05 0.43 -15.65
CA ARG A 19 -9.78 -0.71 -15.10
C ARG A 19 -9.39 -0.98 -13.66
N ASP A 20 -10.33 -1.52 -12.92
CA ASP A 20 -10.12 -2.01 -11.57
C ASP A 20 -9.44 -3.38 -11.60
N VAL A 21 -8.55 -3.60 -10.66
CA VAL A 21 -7.89 -4.86 -10.38
C VAL A 21 -8.32 -5.28 -8.98
N CYS A 22 -8.86 -6.48 -8.88
CA CYS A 22 -9.32 -7.05 -7.63
C CYS A 22 -8.14 -7.27 -6.68
N GLY A 23 -8.24 -6.75 -5.47
CA GLY A 23 -7.25 -6.97 -4.42
C GLY A 23 -7.22 -8.40 -3.86
N CYS A 24 -8.23 -9.22 -4.15
CA CYS A 24 -8.32 -10.60 -3.67
C CYS A 24 -7.76 -11.61 -4.66
N CYS A 25 -8.15 -11.53 -5.94
CA CYS A 25 -7.85 -12.54 -6.96
C CYS A 25 -7.19 -11.97 -8.24
N ALA A 26 -6.85 -10.67 -8.26
CA ALA A 26 -6.30 -9.96 -9.44
C ALA A 26 -7.18 -9.92 -10.70
N GLY A 27 -8.45 -10.32 -10.62
CA GLY A 27 -9.42 -10.18 -11.71
C GLY A 27 -9.79 -8.72 -12.04
N GLN A 28 -10.38 -8.50 -13.21
CA GLN A 28 -10.82 -7.16 -13.67
C GLN A 28 -12.19 -6.77 -13.10
N HIS A 29 -12.26 -6.59 -11.78
CA HIS A 29 -13.44 -6.14 -11.05
C HIS A 29 -13.04 -5.43 -9.75
N SER A 30 -13.97 -4.69 -9.16
CA SER A 30 -13.75 -4.09 -7.83
C SER A 30 -13.65 -5.18 -6.77
N THR A 31 -12.73 -5.03 -5.80
CA THR A 31 -12.54 -5.99 -4.72
C THR A 31 -13.83 -6.31 -3.96
N GLY A 32 -14.78 -5.37 -3.87
CA GLY A 32 -16.06 -5.58 -3.20
C GLY A 32 -17.03 -6.51 -3.95
N SER A 33 -16.85 -6.71 -5.25
CA SER A 33 -17.66 -7.63 -6.07
C SER A 33 -16.94 -8.95 -6.36
N CYS A 34 -15.89 -9.27 -5.60
CA CYS A 34 -15.11 -10.48 -5.81
C CYS A 34 -15.87 -11.71 -5.29
N SER A 35 -16.11 -12.68 -6.18
CA SER A 35 -16.71 -13.98 -5.85
C SER A 35 -15.72 -15.14 -5.83
N SER A 36 -14.43 -14.88 -6.08
CA SER A 36 -13.39 -15.91 -6.09
C SER A 36 -12.91 -16.21 -4.65
N ASP A 37 -12.84 -17.50 -4.32
CA ASP A 37 -12.21 -17.99 -3.09
C ASP A 37 -10.67 -18.07 -3.21
N GLU A 38 -10.15 -18.04 -4.44
CA GLU A 38 -8.72 -18.04 -4.68
C GLU A 38 -8.11 -16.68 -4.32
N ARG A 39 -6.96 -16.75 -3.64
CA ARG A 39 -6.20 -15.58 -3.23
C ARG A 39 -5.01 -15.45 -4.16
N PHE A 40 -4.91 -14.32 -4.82
CA PHE A 40 -3.81 -14.00 -5.73
C PHE A 40 -3.35 -12.56 -5.52
N CYS A 41 -2.03 -12.37 -5.44
CA CYS A 41 -1.44 -11.07 -5.23
C CYS A 41 -0.88 -10.48 -6.54
N PRO A 42 -1.48 -9.42 -7.11
CA PRO A 42 -0.99 -8.77 -8.34
C PRO A 42 0.33 -7.98 -8.17
N ASN A 43 0.85 -7.90 -6.95
CA ASN A 43 2.10 -7.19 -6.65
C ASN A 43 3.33 -8.10 -6.67
N CYS A 44 3.19 -9.36 -6.27
CA CYS A 44 4.27 -10.36 -6.33
C CYS A 44 3.97 -11.52 -7.28
N ASN A 45 2.77 -11.52 -7.89
CA ASN A 45 2.34 -12.49 -8.88
C ASN A 45 2.29 -13.94 -8.36
N THR A 46 1.89 -14.12 -7.09
CA THR A 46 1.75 -15.44 -6.45
C THR A 46 0.35 -15.67 -5.89
N GLN A 47 -0.04 -16.94 -5.84
CA GLN A 47 -1.24 -17.40 -5.13
C GLN A 47 -0.98 -17.50 -3.62
N GLY A 48 -2.07 -17.59 -2.85
CA GLY A 48 -2.06 -17.86 -1.40
C GLY A 48 -2.31 -16.63 -0.52
N HIS A 49 -2.19 -15.42 -1.06
CA HIS A 49 -2.47 -14.19 -0.32
C HIS A 49 -3.04 -13.09 -1.21
N ARG A 50 -3.64 -12.08 -0.59
CA ARG A 50 -4.29 -10.94 -1.23
C ARG A 50 -3.29 -9.80 -1.42
N ALA A 51 -3.61 -8.83 -2.28
CA ALA A 51 -2.83 -7.60 -2.44
C ALA A 51 -2.68 -6.76 -1.15
N VAL A 52 -3.53 -7.04 -0.16
CA VAL A 52 -3.56 -6.35 1.13
C VAL A 52 -2.64 -6.95 2.17
N ASP A 53 -2.14 -8.18 1.97
CA ASP A 53 -1.35 -8.87 2.98
C ASP A 53 0.04 -8.25 3.15
N HIS A 54 0.39 -7.94 4.41
CA HIS A 54 1.67 -7.32 4.75
C HIS A 54 2.85 -8.31 4.70
N SER A 55 2.56 -9.62 4.60
CA SER A 55 3.57 -10.65 4.34
C SER A 55 4.01 -10.72 2.87
N CYS A 56 3.36 -9.96 1.98
CA CYS A 56 3.72 -9.92 0.56
C CYS A 56 5.18 -9.43 0.38
N PRO A 57 6.06 -10.17 -0.31
CA PRO A 57 7.46 -9.80 -0.46
C PRO A 57 7.63 -8.46 -1.21
N SER A 58 6.77 -8.17 -2.18
CA SER A 58 6.77 -6.88 -2.88
C SER A 58 6.37 -5.72 -1.96
N PHE A 59 5.45 -5.96 -1.01
CA PHE A 59 5.06 -4.95 -0.04
C PHE A 59 6.19 -4.67 0.94
N THR A 60 6.77 -5.70 1.54
CA THR A 60 7.92 -5.58 2.44
C THR A 60 9.10 -4.89 1.74
N GLY A 61 9.37 -5.25 0.47
CA GLY A 61 10.38 -4.59 -0.34
C GLY A 61 10.13 -3.09 -0.54
N CYS A 62 8.89 -2.69 -0.82
CA CYS A 62 8.53 -1.27 -0.92
C CYS A 62 8.69 -0.52 0.40
N ILE A 63 8.30 -1.12 1.53
CA ILE A 63 8.47 -0.49 2.85
C ILE A 63 9.96 -0.30 3.18
N ARG A 64 10.78 -1.33 2.90
CA ARG A 64 12.24 -1.22 3.06
C ARG A 64 12.81 -0.08 2.22
N ALA A 65 12.47 0.01 0.93
CA ALA A 65 12.92 1.09 0.06
C ALA A 65 12.45 2.48 0.54
N LEU A 66 11.26 2.58 1.12
CA LEU A 66 10.77 3.81 1.73
C LEU A 66 11.61 4.22 2.95
N HIS A 67 11.91 3.27 3.83
CA HIS A 67 12.75 3.51 5.02
C HIS A 67 14.17 3.94 4.63
N GLU A 68 14.74 3.33 3.57
CA GLU A 68 16.06 3.71 3.05
C GLU A 68 16.07 5.12 2.45
N ARG A 69 14.99 5.54 1.78
CA ARG A 69 14.89 6.88 1.17
C ARG A 69 14.63 7.99 2.19
N ARG A 70 13.90 7.69 3.27
CA ARG A 70 13.48 8.68 4.26
C ARG A 70 14.21 8.48 5.58
N SER A 71 15.30 9.23 5.76
CA SER A 71 16.11 9.20 6.98
C SER A 71 15.33 9.55 8.24
N ASP A 72 14.20 10.25 8.12
CA ASP A 72 13.35 10.66 9.24
C ASP A 72 12.45 9.53 9.77
N ILE A 73 12.21 8.47 8.99
CA ILE A 73 11.35 7.34 9.40
C ILE A 73 11.95 6.54 10.58
N GLN A 74 13.28 6.51 10.72
CA GLN A 74 13.92 5.80 11.83
C GLN A 74 13.72 6.50 13.18
N TYR A 75 13.30 7.76 13.20
CA TYR A 75 13.12 8.53 14.43
C TYR A 75 11.69 8.42 14.93
N ARG A 76 11.55 8.15 16.23
CA ARG A 76 10.28 8.24 16.92
C ARG A 76 10.13 9.65 17.46
N PHE A 77 9.21 10.42 16.88
CA PHE A 77 8.86 11.74 17.38
C PHE A 77 8.02 11.58 18.65
N PHE A 78 8.47 12.21 19.73
CA PHE A 78 7.70 12.35 20.96
C PHE A 78 7.02 13.71 20.92
N VAL A 79 5.69 13.75 21.09
CA VAL A 79 4.98 15.02 21.26
C VAL A 79 5.31 15.53 22.66
N THR A 80 6.02 16.64 22.73
CA THR A 80 6.37 17.31 23.98
C THR A 80 5.48 18.53 24.19
N ASP A 81 5.05 18.80 25.42
CA ASP A 81 4.29 20.00 25.80
C ASP A 81 5.19 21.26 25.90
N ALA A 82 6.31 21.27 25.18
CA ALA A 82 7.29 22.34 25.17
C ALA A 82 6.83 23.44 24.20
N PRO A 83 6.32 24.60 24.67
CA PRO A 83 5.70 25.63 23.82
C PRO A 83 6.62 26.14 22.70
N GLU A 84 7.94 26.07 22.90
CA GLU A 84 8.97 26.44 21.94
C GLU A 84 9.04 25.56 20.68
N THR A 85 8.40 24.39 20.69
CA THR A 85 8.38 23.46 19.54
C THR A 85 7.17 23.65 18.61
N TRP A 86 6.22 24.53 18.96
CA TRP A 86 4.98 24.74 18.23
C TRP A 86 5.14 25.88 17.22
N VAL A 87 5.13 25.58 15.92
CA VAL A 87 5.08 26.60 14.86
C VAL A 87 3.62 26.77 14.43
N LYS A 88 3.07 27.98 14.54
CA LYS A 88 1.74 28.31 13.98
C LYS A 88 1.84 28.33 12.45
N SER A 89 1.05 27.48 11.79
CA SER A 89 0.84 27.45 10.33
C SER A 89 -0.22 28.46 9.90
#